data_AF-A0A6I5RJH0-F1
#
_entry.id   AF-A0A6I5RJH0-F1
#
_cell.length_a   1.000
_cell.length_b   1.000
_cell.length_c   1.000
_cell.angle_alpha   90.00
_cell.angle_beta   90.00
_cell.angle_gamma   90.00
#
_symmetry.space_group_name_H-M   'P 1'
#
loop_
_entity.id
_entity.type
_entity.pdbx_description
1 polymer ?
#
loop_
_entity_poly.entity_id
_entity_poly.type
_entity_poly.pdbx_seq_one_letter_code
_entity_poly.pdbx_strand_id
1 'polypeptide(L)'
;MRITHISTVDYRGGAGRAMHRLHHGLQQRGHQSECVVRFQDLPDEPAWVVTPQVDPTVFEVIGAAAIQAQAIDQNRTDLSNIFFSFPYPGVDLSQVTAIQAADIVHLHWIVSFQSPVTLKKLLDLGKPVVWTLHDMWAFTGGCHSAAGCTRYQQDCAPCPLLRQDPHHLPAAVLRDKLELLRSPNLTIVTPSHQMAEKARQSQLFRDMPIHVIPN
;
A
#
# COMPACT_ATOMS: atom_id res chain seq x y z
N MET A 1 -21.20 -4.44 -11.39
CA MET A 1 -20.60 -3.92 -10.15
C MET A 1 -19.75 -2.70 -10.49
N ARG A 2 -19.56 -1.84 -9.49
CA ARG A 2 -18.66 -0.69 -9.48
C ARG A 2 -17.40 -1.04 -8.72
N ILE A 3 -16.25 -1.00 -9.39
CA ILE A 3 -14.96 -1.38 -8.83
C ILE A 3 -14.05 -0.17 -8.95
N THR A 4 -13.54 0.31 -7.82
CA THR A 4 -12.64 1.47 -7.81
C THR A 4 -11.24 1.04 -7.40
N HIS A 5 -10.29 1.20 -8.31
CA HIS A 5 -8.89 0.91 -8.09
C HIS A 5 -8.20 2.09 -7.39
N ILE A 6 -7.32 1.81 -6.42
CA ILE A 6 -6.47 2.83 -5.78
C ILE A 6 -5.01 2.48 -6.01
N SER A 7 -4.26 3.43 -6.57
CA SER A 7 -2.82 3.31 -6.79
C SER A 7 -2.17 4.69 -6.79
N THR A 8 -0.90 4.77 -6.41
CA THR A 8 -0.13 6.02 -6.47
C THR A 8 0.06 6.48 -7.91
N VAL A 9 0.18 5.55 -8.85
CA VAL A 9 0.32 5.79 -10.29
C VAL A 9 -0.65 4.92 -11.08
N ASP A 10 -1.15 5.44 -12.20
CA ASP A 10 -2.07 4.73 -13.10
C ASP A 10 -1.38 3.71 -14.02
N TYR A 11 -0.14 3.97 -14.45
CA TYR A 11 0.53 3.12 -15.45
C TYR A 11 1.99 2.83 -15.16
N ARG A 12 2.79 3.77 -14.65
CA ARG A 12 4.23 3.53 -14.46
C ARG A 12 4.53 2.39 -13.49
N GLY A 13 5.58 1.61 -13.81
CA GLY A 13 6.04 0.48 -13.01
C GLY A 13 5.16 -0.78 -13.14
N GLY A 14 5.56 -1.87 -12.48
CA GLY A 14 4.85 -3.15 -12.59
C GLY A 14 3.43 -3.10 -12.02
N ALA A 15 3.25 -2.43 -10.89
CA ALA A 15 1.97 -2.30 -10.21
C ALA A 15 0.93 -1.50 -11.01
N GLY A 16 1.33 -0.33 -11.55
CA GLY A 16 0.47 0.51 -12.39
C GLY A 16 0.04 -0.25 -13.66
N ARG A 17 0.99 -0.86 -14.39
CA ARG A 17 0.66 -1.67 -15.58
C ARG A 17 -0.28 -2.83 -15.27
N ALA A 18 -0.12 -3.50 -14.12
CA ALA A 18 -0.99 -4.59 -13.71
C ALA A 18 -2.41 -4.10 -13.37
N MET A 19 -2.52 -3.01 -12.60
CA MET A 19 -3.81 -2.35 -12.33
C MET A 19 -4.50 -1.94 -13.64
N HIS A 20 -3.77 -1.27 -14.53
CA HIS A 20 -4.31 -0.80 -15.81
C HIS A 20 -4.85 -1.95 -16.66
N ARG A 21 -4.12 -3.06 -16.78
CA ARG A 21 -4.63 -4.26 -17.48
C ARG A 21 -5.90 -4.80 -16.84
N LEU A 22 -5.95 -4.83 -15.51
CA LEU A 22 -7.12 -5.32 -14.78
C LEU A 22 -8.34 -4.41 -14.97
N HIS A 23 -8.15 -3.09 -14.87
CA HIS A 23 -9.17 -2.08 -15.11
C HIS A 23 -9.86 -2.29 -16.47
N HIS A 24 -9.07 -2.35 -17.55
CA HIS A 24 -9.57 -2.60 -18.90
C HIS A 24 -10.23 -3.97 -19.04
N GLY A 25 -9.65 -5.01 -18.45
CA GLY A 25 -10.24 -6.35 -18.46
C GLY A 25 -11.60 -6.43 -17.76
N LEU A 26 -11.79 -5.66 -16.68
CA LEU A 26 -13.07 -5.55 -15.97
C LEU A 26 -14.11 -4.78 -16.79
N GLN A 27 -13.71 -3.68 -17.45
CA GLN A 27 -14.59 -2.94 -18.36
C GLN A 27 -15.07 -3.79 -19.52
N GLN A 28 -14.17 -4.57 -20.14
CA GLN A 28 -14.51 -5.50 -21.22
C GLN A 28 -15.50 -6.58 -20.79
N ARG A 29 -15.57 -6.88 -19.49
CA ARG A 29 -16.55 -7.80 -18.89
C ARG A 29 -17.83 -7.12 -18.41
N GLY A 30 -18.04 -5.84 -18.75
CA GLY A 30 -19.24 -5.09 -18.44
C GLY A 30 -19.31 -4.57 -17.00
N HIS A 31 -18.20 -4.51 -16.28
CA HIS A 31 -18.14 -3.87 -14.97
C HIS A 31 -17.83 -2.36 -15.12
N GLN A 32 -18.36 -1.56 -14.21
CA GLN A 32 -17.96 -0.17 -14.08
C GLN A 32 -16.66 -0.15 -13.28
N SER A 33 -15.53 0.03 -13.97
CA SER A 33 -14.22 0.14 -13.32
C SER A 33 -13.73 1.57 -13.42
N GLU A 34 -13.25 2.12 -12.31
CA GLU A 34 -12.73 3.49 -12.17
C GLU A 34 -11.38 3.44 -11.45
N CYS A 35 -10.48 4.39 -11.75
CA CYS A 35 -9.18 4.49 -11.10
C CYS A 35 -9.09 5.78 -10.29
N VAL A 36 -8.70 5.68 -9.02
CA VAL A 36 -8.34 6.80 -8.15
C VAL A 36 -6.83 6.79 -7.95
N VAL A 37 -6.16 7.83 -8.46
CA VAL A 37 -4.70 7.89 -8.48
C VAL A 37 -4.15 9.19 -7.93
N ARG A 38 -2.92 9.14 -7.40
CA ARG A 38 -2.18 10.34 -6.97
C ARG A 38 -1.52 11.05 -8.15
N PHE A 39 -0.92 10.29 -9.05
CA PHE A 39 -0.26 10.80 -10.25
C PHE A 39 -0.78 10.06 -11.48
N GLN A 40 -1.20 10.85 -12.47
CA GLN A 40 -1.65 10.34 -13.76
C GLN A 40 -0.50 10.41 -14.76
N ASP A 41 -0.09 9.26 -15.29
CA ASP A 41 0.88 9.14 -16.36
C ASP A 41 0.19 9.02 -17.72
N LEU A 42 -1.07 8.55 -17.79
CA LEU A 42 -1.85 8.40 -19.02
C LEU A 42 -2.93 9.49 -19.13
N PRO A 43 -2.68 10.58 -19.88
CA PRO A 43 -3.60 11.72 -19.93
C PRO A 43 -4.94 11.40 -20.60
N ASP A 44 -4.96 10.44 -21.52
CA ASP A 44 -6.15 10.09 -22.32
C ASP A 44 -7.08 9.07 -21.62
N GLU A 45 -6.63 8.49 -20.50
CA GLU A 45 -7.43 7.54 -19.72
C GLU A 45 -8.14 8.28 -18.57
N PRO A 46 -9.48 8.25 -18.48
CA PRO A 46 -10.20 8.95 -17.42
C PRO A 46 -9.92 8.30 -16.07
N ALA A 47 -9.03 8.91 -15.29
CA ALA A 47 -8.76 8.58 -13.89
C ALA A 47 -9.21 9.73 -12.97
N TRP A 48 -9.75 9.37 -11.81
CA TRP A 48 -9.95 10.30 -10.71
C TRP A 48 -8.59 10.65 -10.11
N VAL A 49 -7.98 11.72 -10.59
CA VAL A 49 -6.77 12.28 -9.97
C VAL A 49 -7.19 13.02 -8.72
N VAL A 50 -6.84 12.47 -7.56
CA VAL A 50 -7.21 13.06 -6.28
C VAL A 50 -6.08 13.95 -5.80
N THR A 51 -6.31 15.25 -5.92
CA THR A 51 -5.60 16.25 -5.12
C THR A 51 -6.21 16.22 -3.71
N PRO A 52 -5.40 16.19 -2.63
CA PRO A 52 -5.94 16.19 -1.28
C PRO A 52 -6.86 17.40 -1.06
N GLN A 53 -8.06 17.18 -0.53
CA GLN A 53 -8.97 18.28 -0.15
C GLN A 53 -8.47 19.01 1.11
N VAL A 54 -7.74 18.29 1.96
CA VAL A 54 -6.97 18.82 3.08
C VAL A 54 -5.57 18.25 2.93
N ASP A 55 -4.62 19.09 2.55
CA ASP A 55 -3.23 18.69 2.49
C ASP A 55 -2.71 18.44 3.91
N PRO A 56 -1.89 17.39 4.13
CA PRO A 56 -1.04 17.37 5.31
C PRO A 56 -0.30 18.71 5.37
N THR A 57 -0.20 19.25 6.58
CA THR A 57 0.48 20.52 6.80
C THR A 57 1.88 20.46 6.19
N VAL A 58 2.37 21.60 5.71
CA VAL A 58 3.75 21.70 5.17
C VAL A 58 4.76 21.12 6.17
N PHE A 59 4.50 21.28 7.47
CA PHE A 59 5.33 20.69 8.53
C PHE A 59 5.31 19.15 8.52
N GLU A 60 4.14 18.51 8.38
CA GLU A 60 4.04 17.04 8.28
C GLU A 60 4.74 16.51 7.03
N VAL A 61 4.61 17.19 5.89
CA VAL A 61 5.27 16.81 4.65
C VAL A 61 6.79 16.93 4.78
N ILE A 62 7.29 18.05 5.29
CA ILE A 62 8.72 18.28 5.51
C ILE A 62 9.27 17.31 6.54
N GLY A 63 8.56 17.08 7.65
CA GLY A 63 8.96 16.15 8.70
C GLY A 63 9.06 14.72 8.18
N ALA A 64 8.06 14.26 7.43
CA ALA A 64 8.11 12.94 6.79
C ALA A 64 9.25 12.81 5.78
N ALA A 65 9.49 13.83 4.96
CA ALA A 65 10.60 13.85 4.02
C ALA A 65 11.96 13.79 4.75
N ALA A 66 12.09 14.50 5.89
CA ALA A 66 13.28 14.46 6.72
C ALA A 66 13.48 13.07 7.36
N ILE A 67 12.41 12.43 7.86
CA ILE A 67 12.48 11.06 8.39
C ILE A 67 12.92 10.08 7.29
N GLN A 68 12.30 10.13 6.11
CA GLN A 68 12.68 9.30 4.97
C GLN A 68 14.16 9.51 4.61
N ALA A 69 14.59 10.76 4.45
CA ALA A 69 15.96 11.05 4.05
C ALA A 69 17.00 10.65 5.12
N GLN A 70 16.80 11.06 6.38
CA GLN A 70 17.82 10.94 7.43
C GLN A 70 17.77 9.58 8.12
N ALA A 71 16.59 9.14 8.55
CA ALA A 71 16.45 7.92 9.35
C ALA A 71 16.42 6.65 8.50
N ILE A 72 16.11 6.76 7.19
CA ILE A 72 16.00 5.61 6.28
C ILE A 72 17.09 5.67 5.21
N ASP A 73 17.05 6.64 4.30
CA ASP A 73 17.87 6.64 3.07
C ASP A 73 19.37 6.79 3.35
N GLN A 74 19.75 7.72 4.22
CA GLN A 74 21.16 7.94 4.62
C GLN A 74 21.66 6.86 5.60
N ASN A 75 20.75 6.08 6.18
CA ASN A 75 20.99 5.13 7.26
C ASN A 75 20.89 3.66 6.80
N ARG A 76 20.87 3.40 5.49
CA ARG A 76 20.79 2.03 4.93
C ARG A 76 22.06 1.22 5.18
N THR A 77 21.94 -0.06 5.56
CA THR A 77 23.07 -1.00 5.53
C THR A 77 23.40 -1.45 4.10
N ASP A 78 24.57 -2.03 3.89
CA ASP A 78 24.98 -2.58 2.58
C ASP A 78 24.32 -3.94 2.26
N LEU A 79 23.47 -4.47 3.15
CA LEU A 79 22.77 -5.74 2.96
C LEU A 79 21.89 -5.75 1.71
N SER A 80 21.29 -4.61 1.35
CA SER A 80 20.41 -4.52 0.18
C SER A 80 20.11 -3.09 -0.24
N ASN A 81 19.98 -2.87 -1.55
CA ASN A 81 19.54 -1.62 -2.18
C ASN A 81 18.02 -1.57 -2.45
N ILE A 82 17.24 -2.47 -1.86
CA ILE A 82 15.79 -2.47 -2.02
C ILE A 82 15.17 -1.15 -1.52
N PHE A 83 14.09 -0.74 -2.17
CA PHE A 83 13.30 0.39 -1.70
C PHE A 83 12.80 0.17 -0.28
N PHE A 84 12.80 1.26 0.49
CA PHE A 84 12.21 1.35 1.81
C PHE A 84 11.46 2.67 1.90
N SER A 85 10.17 2.62 2.22
CA SER A 85 9.32 3.80 2.22
C SER A 85 8.58 3.96 3.55
N PHE A 86 8.72 5.14 4.14
CA PHE A 86 7.94 5.60 5.27
C PHE A 86 6.50 5.90 4.83
N PRO A 87 5.47 5.44 5.56
CA PRO A 87 4.08 5.52 5.08
C PRO A 87 3.38 6.86 5.29
N TYR A 88 3.98 7.79 6.03
CA TYR A 88 3.31 9.02 6.47
C TYR A 88 3.84 10.26 5.74
N PRO A 89 3.02 11.32 5.58
CA PRO A 89 1.55 11.32 5.73
C PRO A 89 0.84 10.59 4.57
N GLY A 90 -0.41 10.19 4.80
CA GLY A 90 -1.30 9.65 3.77
C GLY A 90 -2.41 10.66 3.42
N VAL A 91 -3.11 10.41 2.32
CA VAL A 91 -4.25 11.23 1.87
C VAL A 91 -5.56 10.50 2.20
N ASP A 92 -6.51 11.18 2.84
CA ASP A 92 -7.82 10.60 3.11
C ASP A 92 -8.66 10.53 1.83
N LEU A 93 -8.98 9.32 1.39
CA LEU A 93 -9.79 9.08 0.19
C LEU A 93 -11.24 8.70 0.54
N SER A 94 -11.60 8.68 1.83
CA SER A 94 -12.91 8.17 2.24
C SER A 94 -14.06 8.98 1.65
N GLN A 95 -13.86 10.28 1.35
CA GLN A 95 -14.90 11.16 0.82
C GLN A 95 -14.91 11.27 -0.71
N VAL A 96 -14.02 10.56 -1.41
CA VAL A 96 -13.96 10.60 -2.88
C VAL A 96 -15.22 9.93 -3.45
N THR A 97 -15.90 10.59 -4.38
CA THR A 97 -17.18 10.12 -4.96
C THR A 97 -17.06 8.70 -5.53
N ALA A 98 -15.98 8.40 -6.26
CA ALA A 98 -15.75 7.07 -6.80
C ALA A 98 -15.67 6.00 -5.70
N ILE A 99 -14.98 6.30 -4.59
CA ILE A 99 -14.87 5.40 -3.43
C ILE A 99 -16.23 5.20 -2.75
N GLN A 100 -17.00 6.27 -2.55
CA GLN A 100 -18.33 6.21 -1.96
C GLN A 100 -19.30 5.38 -2.80
N ALA A 101 -19.21 5.48 -4.13
CA ALA A 101 -20.04 4.74 -5.07
C ALA A 101 -19.54 3.31 -5.35
N ALA A 102 -18.36 2.91 -4.87
CA ALA A 102 -17.79 1.60 -5.16
C ALA A 102 -18.53 0.48 -4.43
N ASP A 103 -18.77 -0.63 -5.15
CA ASP A 103 -19.14 -1.92 -4.54
C ASP A 103 -17.88 -2.62 -3.99
N ILE A 104 -16.73 -2.43 -4.65
CA ILE A 104 -15.42 -2.97 -4.24
C ILE A 104 -14.34 -1.90 -4.38
N VAL A 105 -13.51 -1.75 -3.36
CA VAL A 105 -12.28 -0.96 -3.42
C VAL A 105 -11.10 -1.90 -3.66
N HIS A 106 -10.33 -1.69 -4.73
CA HIS A 106 -9.21 -2.55 -5.11
C HIS A 106 -7.87 -1.80 -5.01
N LEU A 107 -7.11 -2.08 -3.96
CA LEU A 107 -5.80 -1.50 -3.71
C LEU A 107 -4.71 -2.20 -4.53
N HIS A 108 -3.82 -1.39 -5.11
CA HIS A 108 -2.59 -1.85 -5.74
C HIS A 108 -1.38 -1.29 -4.98
N TRP A 109 -0.57 -0.44 -5.62
CA TRP A 109 0.60 0.15 -4.98
C TRP A 109 0.24 1.53 -4.44
N ILE A 110 0.10 1.64 -3.12
CA ILE A 110 -0.46 2.83 -2.44
C ILE A 110 0.60 3.65 -1.67
N VAL A 111 1.88 3.32 -1.86
CA VAL A 111 2.99 3.99 -1.17
C VAL A 111 3.07 5.44 -1.59
N SER A 112 3.28 6.35 -0.64
CA SER A 112 3.17 7.80 -0.85
C SER A 112 1.78 8.21 -1.36
N PHE A 113 0.71 7.49 -1.03
CA PHE A 113 -0.65 7.94 -1.29
C PHE A 113 -1.56 7.64 -0.10
N GLN A 114 -1.46 6.45 0.47
CA GLN A 114 -2.14 6.05 1.70
C GLN A 114 -1.14 5.78 2.82
N SER A 115 -1.55 6.09 4.05
CA SER A 115 -0.89 5.65 5.28
C SER A 115 -1.78 4.62 5.99
N PRO A 116 -1.28 3.89 7.01
CA PRO A 116 -2.13 3.05 7.85
C PRO A 116 -3.37 3.78 8.39
N VAL A 117 -3.22 5.06 8.76
CA VAL A 117 -4.31 5.89 9.29
C VAL A 117 -5.37 6.20 8.23
N THR A 118 -4.98 6.58 7.02
CA THR A 118 -5.97 6.88 5.96
C THR A 118 -6.58 5.61 5.39
N LEU A 119 -5.81 4.52 5.35
CA LEU A 119 -6.31 3.22 4.93
C LEU A 119 -7.32 2.64 5.94
N LYS A 120 -7.16 2.86 7.25
CA LYS A 120 -8.18 2.55 8.26
C LYS A 120 -9.52 3.20 7.93
N LYS A 121 -9.52 4.49 7.55
CA LYS A 121 -10.74 5.21 7.19
C LYS A 121 -11.44 4.59 5.98
N LEU A 122 -10.69 4.09 5.01
CA LEU A 122 -11.25 3.33 3.88
C LEU A 122 -11.86 2.00 4.32
N LEU A 123 -11.17 1.27 5.20
CA LEU A 123 -11.68 0.00 5.75
C LEU A 123 -12.96 0.20 6.57
N ASP A 124 -13.04 1.32 7.31
CA ASP A 124 -14.19 1.70 8.14
C ASP A 124 -15.44 2.06 7.35
N LEU A 125 -15.34 2.23 6.02
CA LEU A 125 -16.51 2.34 5.16
C LEU A 125 -17.30 1.03 5.07
N GLY A 126 -16.76 -0.09 5.56
CA GLY A 126 -17.41 -1.41 5.56
C GLY A 126 -17.52 -2.06 4.18
N LYS A 127 -17.04 -1.40 3.12
CA LYS A 127 -17.02 -1.92 1.75
C LYS A 127 -16.01 -3.07 1.61
N PRO A 128 -16.25 -4.09 0.78
CA PRO A 128 -15.22 -5.07 0.43
C PRO A 128 -13.96 -4.38 -0.12
N VAL A 129 -12.81 -4.67 0.48
CA VAL A 129 -11.50 -4.17 0.06
C VAL A 129 -10.64 -5.35 -0.37
N VAL A 130 -10.13 -5.29 -1.59
CA VAL A 130 -9.16 -6.25 -2.13
C VAL A 130 -7.81 -5.56 -2.24
N TRP A 131 -6.74 -6.16 -1.74
CA TRP A 131 -5.39 -5.64 -1.91
C TRP A 131 -4.51 -6.63 -2.68
N THR A 132 -4.16 -6.28 -3.93
CA THR A 132 -3.16 -7.03 -4.70
C THR A 132 -1.75 -6.61 -4.30
N LEU A 133 -1.00 -7.54 -3.71
CA LEU A 133 0.36 -7.29 -3.25
C LEU A 133 1.38 -7.39 -4.39
N HIS A 134 1.84 -6.24 -4.87
CA HIS A 134 2.91 -6.15 -5.86
C HIS A 134 4.32 -6.26 -5.26
N ASP A 135 4.42 -6.06 -3.94
CA ASP A 135 5.65 -6.14 -3.16
C ASP A 135 5.34 -6.51 -1.70
N MET A 136 6.35 -6.47 -0.82
CA MET A 136 6.20 -6.84 0.60
C MET A 136 5.85 -5.65 1.51
N TRP A 137 5.77 -4.41 0.99
CA TRP A 137 5.62 -3.21 1.81
C TRP A 137 4.37 -3.26 2.69
N ALA A 138 3.27 -3.83 2.16
CA ALA A 138 1.99 -3.93 2.86
C ALA A 138 2.09 -4.58 4.25
N PHE A 139 2.99 -5.56 4.42
CA PHE A 139 3.10 -6.36 5.65
C PHE A 139 4.47 -6.28 6.33
N THR A 140 5.32 -5.34 5.93
CA THR A 140 6.60 -5.04 6.59
C THR A 140 6.56 -3.67 7.25
N GLY A 141 7.61 -3.35 8.03
CA GLY A 141 7.85 -2.03 8.59
C GLY A 141 8.21 -0.93 7.57
N GLY A 142 8.26 -1.23 6.27
CA GLY A 142 8.52 -0.24 5.22
C GLY A 142 9.41 -0.73 4.07
N CYS A 143 10.03 -1.92 4.17
CA CYS A 143 10.82 -2.48 3.08
C CYS A 143 9.93 -3.13 2.01
N HIS A 144 10.21 -2.86 0.74
CA HIS A 144 9.44 -3.44 -0.39
C HIS A 144 9.81 -4.91 -0.66
N SER A 145 10.92 -5.39 -0.11
CA SER A 145 11.32 -6.79 -0.08
C SER A 145 11.96 -7.11 1.26
N ALA A 146 12.00 -8.37 1.65
CA ALA A 146 12.64 -8.79 2.89
C ALA A 146 14.17 -8.85 2.80
N ALA A 147 14.75 -9.02 1.61
CA ALA A 147 16.19 -9.26 1.43
C ALA A 147 16.75 -10.33 2.41
N GLY A 148 16.00 -11.41 2.65
CA GLY A 148 16.35 -12.48 3.60
C GLY A 148 15.88 -12.24 5.05
N CYS A 149 15.46 -11.03 5.41
CA CYS A 149 14.91 -10.73 6.74
C CYS A 149 13.53 -11.38 6.96
N THR A 150 13.34 -12.07 8.08
CA THR A 150 12.06 -12.68 8.47
C THR A 150 11.32 -11.92 9.58
N ARG A 151 11.84 -10.77 10.03
CA ARG A 151 11.29 -10.05 11.19
C ARG A 151 9.88 -9.51 11.00
N TYR A 152 9.38 -9.40 9.77
CA TYR A 152 7.98 -9.06 9.47
C TYR A 152 6.98 -10.13 9.96
N GLN A 153 7.48 -11.32 10.30
CA GLN A 153 6.70 -12.39 10.95
C GLN A 153 6.51 -12.14 12.45
N GLN A 154 7.20 -11.14 13.01
CA GLN A 154 7.16 -10.75 14.42
C GLN A 154 6.85 -9.25 14.53
N ASP A 155 7.89 -8.41 14.64
CA ASP A 155 7.76 -6.99 15.00
C ASP A 155 8.67 -6.06 14.19
N CYS A 156 9.41 -6.57 13.19
CA CYS A 156 10.40 -5.79 12.43
C CYS A 156 11.59 -5.20 13.25
N ALA A 157 11.86 -5.66 14.48
CA ALA A 157 12.96 -5.18 15.33
C ALA A 157 14.02 -6.26 15.66
N PRO A 158 15.30 -5.88 15.79
CA PRO A 158 15.95 -4.72 15.16
C PRO A 158 15.98 -4.86 13.63
N CYS A 159 15.77 -3.78 12.88
CA CYS A 159 15.75 -3.84 11.42
C CYS A 159 17.18 -4.04 10.84
N PRO A 160 17.47 -5.13 10.12
CA PRO A 160 18.81 -5.37 9.58
C PRO A 160 19.14 -4.50 8.36
N LEU A 161 18.18 -3.72 7.87
CA LEU A 161 18.34 -2.83 6.71
C LEU A 161 18.73 -1.40 7.10
N LEU A 162 18.74 -1.08 8.40
CA LEU A 162 19.10 0.23 8.94
C LEU A 162 20.33 0.08 9.85
N ARG A 163 21.31 0.98 9.75
CA ARG A 163 22.55 0.93 10.56
C ARG A 163 22.25 1.21 12.02
N GLN A 164 21.39 2.19 12.29
CA GLN A 164 20.93 2.56 13.63
C GLN A 164 19.42 2.82 13.61
N ASP A 165 18.69 2.40 14.64
CA ASP A 165 17.25 2.64 14.70
C ASP A 165 16.82 2.93 16.15
N PRO A 166 17.26 4.07 16.71
CA PRO A 166 16.99 4.41 18.12
C PRO A 166 15.50 4.61 18.41
N HIS A 167 14.69 4.83 17.38
CA HIS A 167 13.25 5.05 17.48
C HIS A 167 12.42 3.84 17.07
N HIS A 168 13.06 2.72 16.73
CA HIS A 168 12.38 1.49 16.29
C HIS A 168 11.37 1.75 15.16
N LEU A 169 11.70 2.60 14.18
CA LEU A 169 10.77 3.10 13.17
C LEU A 169 10.04 1.98 12.40
N PRO A 170 10.72 0.94 11.88
CA PRO A 170 10.05 -0.12 11.14
C PRO A 170 9.10 -0.94 12.04
N ALA A 171 9.45 -1.09 13.32
CA ALA A 171 8.61 -1.78 14.29
C ALA A 171 7.38 -0.95 14.67
N ALA A 172 7.53 0.37 14.79
CA ALA A 172 6.41 1.29 14.98
C ALA A 172 5.45 1.26 13.79
N VAL A 173 5.98 1.34 12.56
CA VAL A 173 5.16 1.24 11.34
C VAL A 173 4.44 -0.10 11.24
N LEU A 174 5.10 -1.22 11.55
CA LEU A 174 4.43 -2.52 11.54
C LEU A 174 3.35 -2.60 12.61
N ARG A 175 3.60 -2.08 13.82
CA ARG A 175 2.60 -2.01 14.90
C ARG A 175 1.38 -1.20 14.50
N ASP A 176 1.56 -0.04 13.87
CA ASP A 176 0.44 0.77 13.37
C ASP A 176 -0.37 -0.02 12.33
N LYS A 177 0.29 -0.73 11.41
CA LYS A 177 -0.39 -1.58 10.44
C LYS A 177 -1.18 -2.71 11.11
N LEU A 178 -0.63 -3.33 12.16
CA LEU A 178 -1.30 -4.38 12.92
C LEU A 178 -2.56 -3.88 13.64
N GLU A 179 -2.49 -2.68 14.21
CA GLU A 179 -3.60 -2.05 14.91
C GLU A 179 -4.69 -1.57 13.95
N LEU A 180 -4.29 -0.99 12.81
CA LEU A 180 -5.18 -0.24 11.93
C LEU A 180 -5.67 -1.04 10.72
N LEU A 181 -4.98 -2.09 10.27
CA LEU A 181 -5.34 -2.76 9.01
C LEU A 181 -6.03 -4.11 9.21
N ARG A 182 -6.20 -4.56 10.46
CA ARG A 182 -6.98 -5.76 10.77
C ARG A 182 -8.46 -5.48 10.63
N SER A 183 -9.04 -5.92 9.51
CA SER A 183 -10.45 -5.69 9.19
C SER A 183 -11.08 -6.89 8.49
N PRO A 184 -12.33 -7.29 8.81
CA PRO A 184 -12.97 -8.46 8.22
C PRO A 184 -13.31 -8.30 6.73
N ASN A 185 -13.40 -7.06 6.24
CA ASN A 185 -13.66 -6.72 4.84
C ASN A 185 -12.39 -6.59 3.99
N LEU A 186 -11.20 -6.89 4.53
CA LEU A 186 -9.95 -6.88 3.77
C LEU A 186 -9.59 -8.28 3.27
N THR A 187 -9.45 -8.42 1.96
CA THR A 187 -9.00 -9.65 1.28
C THR A 187 -7.67 -9.39 0.58
N ILE A 188 -6.71 -10.29 0.79
CA ILE A 188 -5.38 -10.19 0.19
C ILE A 188 -5.30 -11.04 -1.08
N VAL A 189 -4.77 -10.46 -2.14
CA VAL A 189 -4.47 -11.12 -3.41
C VAL A 189 -2.98 -11.03 -3.68
N THR A 190 -2.39 -12.11 -4.18
CA THR A 190 -0.97 -12.15 -4.54
C THR A 190 -0.79 -12.73 -5.94
N PRO A 191 0.22 -12.27 -6.71
CA PRO A 191 0.46 -12.75 -8.07
C PRO A 191 1.14 -14.12 -8.11
N SER A 192 1.61 -14.65 -6.98
CA SER A 192 2.33 -15.91 -6.93
C SER A 192 2.20 -16.60 -5.57
N HIS A 193 2.34 -17.93 -5.58
CA HIS A 193 2.38 -18.73 -4.36
C HIS A 193 3.51 -18.31 -3.41
N GLN A 194 4.65 -17.88 -3.95
CA GLN A 194 5.79 -17.44 -3.13
C GLN A 194 5.45 -16.16 -2.34
N MET A 195 4.76 -15.20 -2.95
CA MET A 195 4.31 -14.00 -2.23
C MET A 195 3.19 -14.34 -1.24
N ALA A 196 2.26 -15.22 -1.61
CA ALA A 196 1.22 -15.70 -0.71
C ALA A 196 1.80 -16.33 0.56
N GLU A 197 2.85 -17.14 0.42
CA GLU A 197 3.49 -17.78 1.57
C GLU A 197 4.14 -16.76 2.51
N LYS A 198 4.84 -15.76 1.98
CA LYS A 198 5.38 -14.67 2.80
C LYS A 198 4.28 -13.87 3.50
N ALA A 199 3.17 -13.58 2.80
CA ALA A 199 2.03 -12.90 3.40
C ALA A 199 1.40 -13.74 4.52
N ARG A 200 1.24 -15.06 4.34
CA ARG A 200 0.72 -15.97 5.38
C ARG A 200 1.64 -16.07 6.59
N GLN A 201 2.94 -15.95 6.40
CA GLN A 201 3.90 -15.95 7.51
C GLN A 201 3.95 -14.59 8.23
N SER A 202 3.46 -13.51 7.61
CA SER A 202 3.52 -12.18 8.19
C SER A 202 2.62 -12.05 9.43
N GLN A 203 3.07 -11.26 10.40
CA GLN A 203 2.28 -10.98 11.60
C GLN A 203 0.94 -10.29 11.28
N LEU A 204 0.89 -9.56 10.15
CA LEU A 204 -0.27 -8.79 9.72
C LEU A 204 -1.34 -9.65 9.04
N PHE A 205 -0.97 -10.47 8.06
CA PHE A 205 -1.92 -11.15 7.18
C PHE A 205 -2.12 -12.64 7.47
N ARG A 206 -1.40 -13.25 8.43
CA ARG A 206 -1.49 -14.69 8.73
C ARG A 206 -2.91 -15.22 8.98
N ASP A 207 -3.78 -14.37 9.54
CA ASP A 207 -5.15 -14.72 9.92
C ASP A 207 -6.20 -14.15 8.92
N MET A 208 -5.76 -13.63 7.77
CA MET A 208 -6.61 -13.02 6.75
C MET A 208 -6.79 -13.91 5.50
N PRO A 209 -7.89 -13.74 4.75
CA PRO A 209 -8.05 -14.41 3.45
C PRO A 209 -6.94 -14.01 2.47
N ILE A 210 -6.17 -14.99 1.99
CA ILE A 210 -5.10 -14.80 1.01
C ILE A 210 -5.33 -15.71 -0.19
N HIS A 211 -5.55 -15.10 -1.36
CA HIS A 211 -5.75 -15.78 -2.63
C HIS A 211 -4.58 -15.54 -3.60
N VAL A 212 -4.31 -16.52 -4.45
CA VAL A 212 -3.33 -16.41 -5.54
C VAL A 212 -4.09 -16.18 -6.84
N ILE A 213 -3.87 -15.02 -7.46
CA ILE A 213 -4.42 -14.65 -8.77
C ILE A 213 -3.25 -14.14 -9.61
N PRO A 214 -2.76 -14.92 -10.58
CA PRO A 214 -1.66 -14.51 -11.46
C PRO A 214 -1.99 -13.25 -12.30
N ASN A 215 -0.94 -12.50 -12.64
CA ASN A 215 -0.99 -11.25 -13.42
C ASN A 215 -1.00 -11.43 -14.95
#